data_AF-A0A937TWD2-F1
#
_entry.id   AF-A0A937TWD2-F1
#
_cell.length_a   1.000
_cell.length_b   1.000
_cell.length_c   1.000
_cell.angle_alpha   90.00
_cell.angle_beta   90.00
_cell.angle_gamma   90.00
#
_symmetry.space_group_name_H-M   'P 1'
#
loop_
_entity.id
_entity.type
_entity.pdbx_description
1 polymer ?
#
loop_
_entity_poly.entity_id
_entity_poly.type
_entity_poly.pdbx_seq_one_letter_code
_entity_poly.pdbx_strand_id
1 'polypeptide(L)'
;MCLLGLSESKLRCLGLLPRDLRRLLRLLPPRERYLLRLFYVRGASQRELAGLLGVDPRTVRRTLARARERALDPLNLAIVAAWRTLDADERRLACLHRLMGLPLGRIARMGLVPASARGGPPGKAADVADLRALFRRIRRKARRAERRRARQASREPSPAGEPVPDTAAPPEAASASAESAASAG
;
A
#
# COMPACT_ATOMS: atom_id res chain seq x y z
N MET A 1 -10.27 -10.73 -2.77
CA MET A 1 -10.67 -9.31 -2.54
C MET A 1 -9.51 -8.39 -2.95
N CYS A 2 -9.63 -7.62 -4.04
CA CYS A 2 -8.56 -6.73 -4.51
C CYS A 2 -8.55 -5.42 -3.70
N LEU A 3 -7.66 -5.31 -2.70
CA LEU A 3 -7.50 -4.06 -1.96
C LEU A 3 -6.82 -3.01 -2.86
N LEU A 4 -7.49 -1.85 -3.07
CA LEU A 4 -7.00 -0.70 -3.86
C LEU A 4 -6.90 -0.92 -5.39
N GLY A 5 -7.54 -1.97 -5.91
CA GLY A 5 -7.44 -2.32 -7.34
C GLY A 5 -6.06 -2.84 -7.73
N LEU A 6 -5.24 -3.24 -6.76
CA LEU A 6 -4.07 -4.07 -7.00
C LEU A 6 -4.52 -5.53 -7.02
N SER A 7 -4.09 -6.27 -8.03
CA SER A 7 -4.20 -7.72 -8.01
C SER A 7 -3.36 -8.27 -6.85
N GLU A 8 -3.77 -9.41 -6.29
CA GLU A 8 -3.00 -10.11 -5.27
C GLU A 8 -1.56 -10.36 -5.73
N SER A 9 -1.37 -10.64 -7.02
CA SER A 9 -0.06 -10.79 -7.66
C SER A 9 0.80 -9.54 -7.53
N LYS A 10 0.28 -8.32 -7.76
CA LYS A 10 1.05 -7.08 -7.56
C LYS A 10 1.41 -6.85 -6.09
N LEU A 11 0.51 -7.17 -5.16
CA LEU A 11 0.79 -7.08 -3.72
C LEU A 11 1.87 -8.07 -3.28
N ARG A 12 1.85 -9.29 -3.84
CA ARG A 12 2.87 -10.32 -3.60
C ARG A 12 4.23 -9.94 -4.18
N CYS A 13 4.30 -9.38 -5.39
CA CYS A 13 5.54 -8.88 -5.98
C CYS A 13 6.21 -7.78 -5.12
N LEU A 14 5.40 -6.98 -4.41
CA LEU A 14 5.88 -5.96 -3.48
C LEU A 14 6.23 -6.53 -2.09
N GLY A 15 5.96 -7.82 -1.85
CA GLY A 15 6.12 -8.47 -0.56
C GLY A 15 5.30 -7.79 0.55
N LEU A 16 4.16 -7.20 0.19
CA LEU A 16 3.30 -6.48 1.13
C LEU A 16 2.27 -7.46 1.69
N LEU A 17 2.39 -7.75 2.97
CA LEU A 17 1.36 -8.53 3.66
C LEU A 17 0.09 -7.67 3.78
N PRO A 18 -1.11 -8.27 3.88
CA PRO A 18 -2.34 -7.54 4.16
C PRO A 18 -2.24 -6.62 5.40
N ARG A 19 -1.37 -6.98 6.36
CA ARG A 19 -1.03 -6.17 7.54
C ARG A 19 -0.30 -4.88 7.19
N ASP A 20 0.59 -4.90 6.20
CA ASP A 20 1.33 -3.72 5.73
C ASP A 20 0.39 -2.76 5.02
N LEU A 21 -0.56 -3.28 4.24
CA LEU A 21 -1.58 -2.44 3.61
C LEU A 21 -2.50 -1.78 4.65
N ARG A 22 -2.91 -2.50 5.69
CA ARG A 22 -3.66 -1.90 6.81
C ARG A 22 -2.86 -0.80 7.51
N ARG A 23 -1.56 -0.98 7.69
CA ARG A 23 -0.68 0.06 8.26
C ARG A 23 -0.61 1.27 7.34
N LEU A 24 -0.40 1.05 6.06
CA LEU A 24 -0.33 2.11 5.07
C LEU A 24 -1.64 2.92 5.03
N LEU A 25 -2.79 2.24 5.01
CA LEU A 25 -4.10 2.90 5.09
C LEU A 25 -4.27 3.69 6.39
N ARG A 26 -3.78 3.18 7.53
CA ARG A 26 -3.86 3.90 8.81
C ARG A 26 -3.04 5.18 8.83
N LEU A 27 -1.97 5.25 8.05
CA LEU A 27 -1.04 6.37 8.01
C LEU A 27 -1.47 7.47 7.02
N LEU A 28 -2.36 7.17 6.07
CA LEU A 28 -2.94 8.19 5.19
C LEU A 28 -3.76 9.22 5.98
N PRO A 29 -3.87 10.47 5.47
CA PRO A 29 -4.72 11.49 6.06
C PRO A 29 -6.15 10.97 6.27
N PRO A 30 -6.84 11.37 7.36
CA PRO A 30 -8.15 10.81 7.71
C PRO A 30 -9.17 10.85 6.57
N ARG A 31 -9.22 11.96 5.83
CA ARG A 31 -10.11 12.15 4.68
C ARG A 31 -9.80 11.21 3.52
N GLU A 32 -8.52 11.04 3.18
CA GLU A 32 -8.07 10.14 2.11
C GLU A 32 -8.33 8.68 2.49
N ARG A 33 -8.04 8.31 3.73
CA ARG A 33 -8.32 6.98 4.29
C ARG A 33 -9.80 6.65 4.26
N TYR A 34 -10.65 7.60 4.65
CA TYR A 34 -12.10 7.43 4.63
C TYR A 34 -12.63 7.20 3.21
N LEU A 35 -12.20 8.04 2.26
CA LEU A 35 -12.54 7.90 0.85
C LEU A 35 -12.11 6.56 0.24
N LEU A 36 -10.86 6.14 0.47
CA LEU A 36 -10.38 4.85 -0.01
C LEU A 36 -11.18 3.68 0.60
N ARG A 37 -11.57 3.79 1.87
CA ARG A 37 -12.38 2.76 2.53
C ARG A 37 -13.79 2.68 1.93
N LEU A 38 -14.46 3.81 1.72
CA LEU A 38 -15.78 3.82 1.10
C LEU A 38 -15.72 3.28 -0.34
N PHE A 39 -14.74 3.73 -1.12
CA PHE A 39 -14.60 3.32 -2.53
C PHE A 39 -14.26 1.83 -2.66
N TYR A 40 -13.21 1.34 -1.98
CA TYR A 40 -12.72 -0.03 -2.18
C TYR A 40 -13.35 -1.09 -1.29
N VAL A 41 -13.83 -0.72 -0.09
CA VAL A 41 -14.41 -1.69 0.85
C VAL A 41 -15.93 -1.71 0.76
N ARG A 42 -16.57 -0.54 0.57
CA ARG A 42 -18.03 -0.46 0.43
C ARG A 42 -18.52 -0.41 -1.01
N GLY A 43 -17.63 -0.31 -1.99
CA GLY A 43 -18.00 -0.26 -3.41
C GLY A 43 -18.72 1.03 -3.82
N ALA A 44 -18.65 2.09 -3.01
CA ALA A 44 -19.36 3.34 -3.29
C ALA A 44 -18.86 4.00 -4.57
N SER A 45 -19.77 4.46 -5.41
CA SER A 45 -19.42 5.14 -6.66
C SER A 45 -18.88 6.56 -6.40
N GLN A 46 -18.11 7.13 -7.35
CA GLN A 46 -17.58 8.49 -7.19
C GLN A 46 -18.69 9.55 -7.04
N ARG A 47 -19.87 9.31 -7.65
CA ARG A 47 -21.04 10.18 -7.55
C ARG A 47 -21.69 10.07 -6.17
N GLU A 48 -21.85 8.87 -5.62
CA GLU A 48 -22.34 8.69 -4.23
C GLU A 48 -21.40 9.34 -3.22
N LEU A 49 -20.09 9.16 -3.38
CA LEU A 49 -19.09 9.80 -2.52
C LEU A 49 -19.15 11.32 -2.61
N ALA A 50 -19.40 11.86 -3.79
CA ALA A 50 -19.56 13.30 -4.02
C ALA A 50 -20.80 13.83 -3.29
N GLY A 51 -21.94 13.14 -3.43
CA GLY A 51 -23.18 13.46 -2.72
C GLY A 51 -23.03 13.38 -1.21
N LEU A 52 -22.43 12.29 -0.70
CA LEU A 52 -22.20 12.08 0.73
C LEU A 52 -21.31 13.15 1.37
N LEU A 53 -20.33 13.66 0.62
CA LEU A 53 -19.37 14.65 1.12
C LEU A 53 -19.76 16.10 0.79
N GLY A 54 -20.81 16.32 0.00
CA GLY A 54 -21.19 17.65 -0.48
C GLY A 54 -20.11 18.33 -1.33
N VAL A 55 -19.38 17.58 -2.15
CA VAL A 55 -18.30 18.11 -3.01
C VAL A 55 -18.46 17.67 -4.46
N ASP A 56 -17.86 18.40 -5.39
CA ASP A 56 -17.88 18.05 -6.81
C ASP A 56 -17.24 16.67 -7.10
N PRO A 57 -17.81 15.83 -7.98
CA PRO A 57 -17.25 14.52 -8.34
C PRO A 57 -15.79 14.56 -8.84
N ARG A 58 -15.37 15.64 -9.53
CA ARG A 58 -13.97 15.84 -9.94
C ARG A 58 -13.05 15.99 -8.73
N THR A 59 -13.52 16.60 -7.65
CA THR A 59 -12.79 16.70 -6.38
C THR A 59 -12.59 15.34 -5.75
N VAL A 60 -13.63 14.50 -5.72
CA VAL A 60 -13.53 13.11 -5.25
C VAL A 60 -12.53 12.32 -6.08
N ARG A 61 -12.64 12.39 -7.41
CA ARG A 61 -11.73 11.71 -8.35
C ARG A 61 -10.28 12.13 -8.11
N ARG A 62 -10.00 13.44 -8.02
CA ARG A 62 -8.65 13.97 -7.75
C ARG A 62 -8.12 13.51 -6.38
N THR A 63 -8.97 13.50 -5.37
CA THR A 63 -8.59 13.07 -4.01
C THR A 63 -8.28 11.58 -3.96
N LEU A 64 -9.10 10.74 -4.61
CA LEU A 64 -8.85 9.30 -4.74
C LEU A 64 -7.56 9.03 -5.51
N ALA A 65 -7.31 9.73 -6.62
CA ALA A 65 -6.08 9.60 -7.38
C ALA A 65 -4.85 9.91 -6.54
N ARG A 66 -4.83 11.07 -5.85
CA ARG A 66 -3.75 11.45 -4.94
C ARG A 66 -3.55 10.46 -3.79
N ALA A 67 -4.65 9.99 -3.19
CA ALA A 67 -4.59 9.01 -2.12
C ALA A 67 -3.98 7.68 -2.60
N ARG A 68 -4.33 7.23 -3.82
CA ARG A 68 -3.73 6.05 -4.46
C ARG A 68 -2.26 6.27 -4.78
N GLU A 69 -1.89 7.37 -5.42
CA GLU A 69 -0.49 7.69 -5.72
C GLU A 69 0.35 7.71 -4.44
N ARG A 70 -0.14 8.35 -3.37
CA ARG A 70 0.55 8.36 -2.07
C ARG A 70 0.62 6.95 -1.47
N ALA A 71 -0.45 6.16 -1.56
CA ALA A 71 -0.47 4.79 -1.06
C ALA A 71 0.49 3.86 -1.81
N LEU A 72 0.69 4.11 -3.11
CA LEU A 72 1.50 3.29 -4.00
C LEU A 72 2.91 3.87 -4.24
N ASP A 73 3.24 5.01 -3.63
CA ASP A 73 4.57 5.61 -3.69
C ASP A 73 5.60 4.55 -3.21
N PRO A 74 6.58 4.16 -4.05
CA PRO A 74 7.54 3.11 -3.72
C PRO A 74 8.29 3.37 -2.41
N LEU A 75 8.55 4.63 -2.07
CA LEU A 75 9.19 4.96 -0.80
C LEU A 75 8.25 4.75 0.37
N ASN A 76 6.96 5.10 0.26
CA ASN A 76 5.99 4.83 1.32
C ASN A 76 5.84 3.32 1.56
N LEU A 77 5.80 2.52 0.49
CA LEU A 77 5.83 1.07 0.58
C LEU A 77 7.10 0.57 1.28
N ALA A 78 8.27 1.08 0.89
CA ALA A 78 9.54 0.69 1.49
C ALA A 78 9.67 1.11 2.97
N ILE A 79 9.11 2.25 3.35
CA ILE A 79 9.00 2.70 4.75
C ILE A 79 8.13 1.74 5.55
N VAL A 80 6.97 1.34 5.03
CA VAL A 80 6.07 0.40 5.70
C VAL A 80 6.71 -1.00 5.80
N ALA A 81 7.42 -1.43 4.76
CA ALA A 81 8.21 -2.66 4.78
C ALA A 81 9.31 -2.64 5.85
N ALA A 82 9.95 -1.48 6.05
CA ALA A 82 10.97 -1.28 7.08
C ALA A 82 10.39 -0.93 8.46
N TRP A 83 9.06 -0.86 8.64
CA TRP A 83 8.45 -0.30 9.85
C TRP A 83 8.90 -0.97 11.15
N ARG A 84 9.28 -2.25 11.12
CA ARG A 84 9.80 -2.98 12.28
C ARG A 84 11.25 -2.65 12.63
N THR A 85 12.03 -2.14 11.70
CA THR A 85 13.46 -1.78 11.89
C THR A 85 13.67 -0.28 12.14
N LEU A 86 12.60 0.50 11.98
CA LEU A 86 12.59 1.92 12.31
C LEU A 86 12.37 2.10 13.82
N ASP A 87 13.17 2.97 14.43
CA ASP A 87 12.94 3.39 15.82
C ASP A 87 11.65 4.24 15.94
N ALA A 88 11.26 4.62 17.16
CA ALA A 88 10.02 5.35 17.38
C ALA A 88 10.01 6.73 16.68
N ASP A 89 11.15 7.41 16.68
CA ASP A 89 11.31 8.75 16.11
C ASP A 89 11.30 8.70 14.59
N GLU A 90 12.00 7.73 14.02
CA GLU A 90 12.01 7.45 12.59
C GLU A 90 10.60 7.14 12.08
N ARG A 91 9.83 6.31 12.81
CA ARG A 91 8.42 6.03 12.49
C ARG A 91 7.56 7.28 12.54
N ARG A 92 7.73 8.10 13.58
CA ARG A 92 6.97 9.35 13.76
C ARG A 92 7.27 10.36 12.66
N LEU A 93 8.56 10.58 12.35
CA LEU A 93 8.96 11.48 11.27
C LEU A 93 8.48 10.99 9.90
N ALA A 94 8.61 9.70 9.60
CA ALA A 94 8.12 9.13 8.36
C ALA A 94 6.60 9.37 8.19
N CYS A 95 5.84 9.15 9.27
CA CYS A 95 4.40 9.39 9.29
C CYS A 95 4.06 10.86 9.03
N LEU A 96 4.63 11.78 9.82
CA LEU A 96 4.34 13.21 9.70
C LEU A 96 4.75 13.77 8.33
N HIS A 97 5.96 13.45 7.88
CA HIS A 97 6.49 14.09 6.68
C HIS A 97 5.87 13.53 5.39
N ARG A 98 5.84 12.20 5.24
CA ARG A 98 5.44 11.59 3.97
C ARG A 98 3.99 11.23 3.88
N LEU A 99 3.42 10.74 4.98
CA LEU A 99 2.07 10.18 4.96
C LEU A 99 1.05 11.28 5.26
N MET A 100 1.36 12.17 6.20
CA MET A 100 0.55 13.36 6.48
C MET A 100 0.92 14.57 5.59
N GLY A 101 2.01 14.47 4.82
CA GLY A 101 2.45 15.54 3.90
C GLY A 101 2.94 16.81 4.60
N LEU A 102 3.33 16.75 5.87
CA LEU A 102 3.80 17.93 6.60
C LEU A 102 5.23 18.27 6.17
N PRO A 103 5.54 19.53 5.82
CA PRO A 103 6.90 19.90 5.47
C PRO A 103 7.80 19.84 6.70
N LEU A 104 9.06 19.43 6.52
CA LEU A 104 10.03 19.28 7.62
C LEU A 104 10.17 20.54 8.47
N GLY A 105 10.17 21.74 7.83
CA GLY A 105 10.22 23.01 8.55
C GLY A 105 9.03 23.25 9.48
N ARG A 106 7.83 22.73 9.15
CA ARG A 106 6.68 22.80 10.05
C ARG A 106 6.80 21.78 11.18
N ILE A 107 7.29 20.58 10.88
CA ILE A 107 7.55 19.55 11.90
C ILE A 107 8.57 20.03 12.93
N ALA A 108 9.67 20.65 12.48
CA ALA A 108 10.70 21.24 13.34
C ALA A 108 10.13 22.34 14.23
N ARG A 109 9.39 23.31 13.66
CA ARG A 109 8.74 24.40 14.41
C ARG A 109 7.76 23.90 15.47
N MET A 110 7.05 22.81 15.20
CA MET A 110 6.10 22.23 16.16
C MET A 110 6.77 21.31 17.20
N GLY A 111 8.08 21.07 17.12
CA GLY A 111 8.81 20.20 18.07
C GLY A 111 8.31 18.75 18.08
N LEU A 112 7.71 18.27 16.99
CA LEU A 112 7.02 16.97 16.97
C LEU A 112 7.96 15.75 16.91
N VAL A 113 9.27 15.94 16.78
CA VAL A 113 10.24 14.85 16.69
C VAL A 113 11.09 14.78 17.97
N PRO A 114 11.18 13.60 18.62
CA PRO A 114 11.79 13.49 19.94
C PRO A 114 13.31 13.70 19.99
N ALA A 115 13.80 13.80 21.22
CA ALA A 115 15.17 14.16 21.53
C ALA A 115 16.24 13.13 21.15
N SER A 116 15.86 11.87 20.92
CA SER A 116 16.81 10.81 20.53
C SER A 116 17.44 11.04 19.15
N ALA A 117 16.87 11.93 18.33
CA ALA A 117 17.49 12.39 17.09
C ALA A 117 18.50 13.55 17.29
N ARG A 118 18.60 14.13 18.50
CA ARG A 118 19.49 15.25 18.79
C ARG A 118 20.90 14.72 18.96
N GLY A 119 21.77 14.98 17.99
CA GLY A 119 23.23 14.90 18.20
C GLY A 119 23.78 16.07 19.01
N GLY A 120 22.92 16.93 19.54
CA GLY A 120 23.25 18.14 20.29
C GLY A 120 22.84 18.07 21.76
N PRO A 121 23.21 19.09 22.56
CA PRO A 121 22.95 19.13 23.99
C PRO A 121 21.45 19.01 24.31
N PRO A 122 21.09 18.40 25.46
CA PRO A 122 19.71 18.29 25.89
C PRO A 122 19.04 19.68 25.96
N GLY A 123 17.85 19.81 25.37
CA GLY A 123 17.08 21.07 25.38
C GLY A 123 16.94 21.77 24.03
N LYS A 124 17.87 21.60 23.08
CA LYS A 124 17.73 22.22 21.74
C LYS A 124 16.66 21.51 20.90
N ALA A 125 15.72 22.25 20.30
CA ALA A 125 14.76 21.67 19.35
C ALA A 125 15.50 21.13 18.11
N ALA A 126 15.07 19.97 17.60
CA ALA A 126 15.63 19.42 16.37
C ALA A 126 15.39 20.40 15.21
N ASP A 127 16.46 20.77 14.52
CA ASP A 127 16.36 21.67 13.39
C ASP A 127 15.98 20.92 12.10
N VAL A 128 15.82 21.65 11.00
CA VAL A 128 15.47 21.04 9.71
C VAL A 128 16.60 20.13 9.18
N ALA A 129 17.86 20.41 9.53
CA ALA A 129 19.00 19.60 9.11
C ALA A 129 19.01 18.23 9.83
N ASP A 130 18.71 18.22 11.13
CA ASP A 130 18.52 17.00 11.92
C ASP A 130 17.41 16.12 11.33
N LEU A 131 16.25 16.71 11.03
CA LEU A 131 15.14 16.00 10.41
C LEU A 131 15.51 15.45 9.03
N ARG A 132 16.25 16.21 8.22
CA ARG A 132 16.78 15.72 6.93
C ARG A 132 17.75 14.56 7.12
N ALA A 133 18.62 14.60 8.13
CA ALA A 133 19.53 13.51 8.45
C ALA A 133 18.77 12.23 8.85
N LEU A 134 17.79 12.36 9.75
CA LEU A 134 16.92 11.25 10.16
C LEU A 134 16.16 10.67 8.95
N PHE A 135 15.62 11.53 8.09
CA PHE A 135 14.94 11.06 6.89
C PHE A 135 15.87 10.34 5.90
N ARG A 136 17.12 10.79 5.74
CA ARG A 136 18.14 10.05 4.97
C ARG A 136 18.42 8.66 5.58
N ARG A 137 18.46 8.53 6.91
CA ARG A 137 18.62 7.25 7.61
C ARG A 137 17.43 6.32 7.33
N ILE A 138 16.19 6.82 7.43
CA ILE A 138 14.97 6.08 7.07
C ILE A 138 15.05 5.55 5.64
N ARG A 139 15.41 6.40 4.66
CA ARG A 139 15.55 5.98 3.25
C ARG A 139 16.61 4.90 3.06
N ARG A 140 17.75 5.00 3.76
CA ARG A 140 18.81 3.98 3.72
C ARG A 140 18.30 2.65 4.29
N LYS A 141 17.59 2.65 5.43
CA LYS A 141 17.00 1.44 6.03
C LYS A 141 15.96 0.81 5.10
N ALA A 142 15.09 1.62 4.51
CA ALA A 142 14.07 1.19 3.55
C ALA A 142 14.69 0.47 2.34
N ARG A 143 15.71 1.09 1.70
CA ARG A 143 16.45 0.47 0.59
C ARG A 143 17.16 -0.82 0.98
N ARG A 144 17.72 -0.89 2.20
CA ARG A 144 18.36 -2.12 2.70
C ARG A 144 17.34 -3.25 2.89
N ALA A 145 16.15 -2.94 3.42
CA ALA A 145 15.07 -3.90 3.57
C ALA A 145 14.58 -4.44 2.21
N GLU A 146 14.40 -3.54 1.24
CA GLU A 146 14.05 -3.90 -0.14
C GLU A 146 15.09 -4.82 -0.78
N ARG A 147 16.38 -4.48 -0.68
CA ARG A 147 17.48 -5.34 -1.18
C ARG A 147 17.52 -6.72 -0.51
N ARG A 148 17.24 -6.78 0.80
CA ARG A 148 17.17 -8.06 1.53
C ARG A 148 16.02 -8.93 1.02
N ARG A 149 14.85 -8.33 0.79
CA ARG A 149 13.68 -9.02 0.20
C ARG A 149 13.97 -9.52 -1.21
N ALA A 150 14.56 -8.68 -2.06
CA ALA A 150 14.93 -9.08 -3.42
C ALA A 150 15.90 -10.28 -3.40
N ARG A 151 16.90 -10.27 -2.51
CA ARG A 151 17.81 -11.41 -2.34
C ARG A 151 17.12 -12.67 -1.81
N GLN A 152 16.12 -12.54 -0.94
CA GLN A 152 15.33 -13.68 -0.47
C GLN A 152 14.48 -14.26 -1.59
N ALA A 153 13.80 -13.41 -2.37
CA ALA A 153 12.99 -13.83 -3.51
C ALA A 153 13.81 -14.53 -4.60
N SER A 154 15.07 -14.14 -4.83
CA SER A 154 15.98 -14.84 -5.75
C SER A 154 16.54 -16.16 -5.21
N ARG A 155 16.48 -16.37 -3.88
CA ARG A 155 16.95 -17.60 -3.23
C ARG A 155 15.86 -18.63 -3.04
N GLU A 156 14.60 -18.21 -2.96
CA GLU A 156 13.48 -19.13 -3.01
C GLU A 156 13.53 -19.80 -4.38
N PRO A 157 13.83 -21.12 -4.45
CA PRO A 157 13.83 -21.82 -5.71
C PRO A 157 12.45 -21.59 -6.32
N SER A 158 12.42 -21.07 -7.55
CA SER A 158 11.18 -21.02 -8.34
C SER A 158 10.54 -22.39 -8.16
N PRO A 159 9.28 -22.49 -7.69
CA PRO A 159 8.66 -23.77 -7.38
C PRO A 159 8.92 -24.66 -8.59
N ALA A 160 9.83 -25.62 -8.40
CA ALA A 160 10.29 -26.50 -9.46
C ALA A 160 9.01 -27.09 -10.02
N GLY A 161 8.78 -26.85 -11.32
CA GLY A 161 7.46 -26.85 -11.95
C GLY A 161 6.53 -27.84 -11.26
N GLU A 162 5.43 -27.34 -10.70
CA GLU A 162 4.31 -28.22 -10.38
C GLU A 162 4.17 -29.14 -11.60
N PRO A 163 4.30 -30.46 -11.43
CA PRO A 163 4.20 -31.38 -12.55
C PRO A 163 2.90 -31.02 -13.24
N VAL A 164 2.98 -30.54 -14.48
CA VAL A 164 1.81 -30.27 -15.30
C VAL A 164 0.99 -31.54 -15.18
N PRO A 165 -0.21 -31.51 -14.57
CA PRO A 165 -1.01 -32.71 -14.47
C PRO A 165 -1.19 -33.18 -15.91
N ASP A 166 -0.62 -34.36 -16.17
CA ASP A 166 -0.63 -35.00 -17.47
C ASP A 166 -2.07 -34.91 -17.96
N THR A 167 -2.26 -34.25 -19.08
CA THR A 167 -3.58 -33.87 -19.58
C THR A 167 -4.31 -35.17 -19.82
N ALA A 168 -5.14 -35.59 -18.86
CA ALA A 168 -6.01 -36.74 -18.99
C ALA A 168 -6.81 -36.52 -20.27
N ALA A 169 -6.70 -37.50 -21.17
CA ALA A 169 -7.27 -37.48 -22.49
C ALA A 169 -8.75 -37.01 -22.44
N PRO A 170 -9.18 -36.19 -23.42
CA PRO A 170 -10.58 -35.80 -23.50
C PRO A 170 -11.44 -37.08 -23.58
N PRO A 171 -12.54 -37.19 -22.81
CA PRO A 171 -13.47 -38.29 -22.99
C PRO A 171 -14.02 -38.19 -24.41
N GLU A 172 -13.79 -39.26 -25.18
CA GLU A 172 -14.34 -39.42 -26.52
C GLU A 172 -15.85 -39.14 -26.49
N ALA A 173 -16.28 -38.37 -27.49
CA ALA A 173 -17.66 -38.00 -27.71
C ALA A 173 -18.53 -39.26 -27.80
N ALA A 174 -19.24 -39.56 -26.72
CA ALA A 174 -20.38 -40.46 -26.74
C ALA A 174 -21.52 -39.77 -27.52
N SER A 175 -21.47 -40.00 -28.83
CA SER A 175 -22.58 -39.85 -29.76
C SER A 175 -23.78 -40.64 -29.24
N ALA A 176 -24.85 -39.95 -28.84
CA ALA A 176 -26.16 -40.56 -28.66
C ALA A 176 -27.22 -39.62 -29.22
N SER A 177 -27.50 -39.85 -30.50
CA SER A 177 -28.75 -39.54 -31.17
C SER A 177 -29.96 -40.05 -30.36
N ALA A 178 -31.02 -39.25 -30.32
CA ALA A 178 -32.44 -39.66 -30.26
C ALA A 178 -33.26 -38.37 -30.15
N GLU A 179 -33.94 -37.95 -31.21
CA GLU A 179 -35.37 -38.22 -31.46
C GLU A 179 -36.28 -37.38 -30.55
N SER A 180 -37.03 -36.43 -31.14
CA SER A 180 -38.48 -36.57 -31.38
C SER A 180 -39.27 -36.13 -30.13
N ALA A 181 -40.38 -35.40 -30.12
CA ALA A 181 -41.34 -34.87 -31.08
C ALA A 181 -42.00 -33.66 -30.36
N ALA A 182 -42.43 -32.61 -31.06
CA ALA A 182 -43.84 -32.34 -31.35
C ALA A 182 -44.73 -31.77 -30.22
N SER A 183 -45.68 -30.96 -30.68
CA SER A 183 -46.88 -30.43 -30.02
C SER A 183 -46.69 -29.11 -29.27
N ALA A 184 -47.08 -27.95 -29.82
CA ALA A 184 -48.45 -27.50 -30.14
C ALA A 184 -49.36 -27.47 -28.89
N GLY A 185 -49.72 -26.24 -28.52
CA GLY A 185 -50.58 -25.85 -27.40
C GLY A 185 -50.46 -24.36 -27.17
#